data_AF-A0A7W0P4B2-F1
#
_entry.id   AF-A0A7W0P4B2-F1
#
_cell.length_a   1.000
_cell.length_b   1.000
_cell.length_c   1.000
_cell.angle_alpha   90.00
_cell.angle_beta   90.00
_cell.angle_gamma   90.00
#
_symmetry.space_group_name_H-M   'P 1'
#
loop_
_entity.id
_entity.type
_entity.pdbx_description
1 polymer ?
#
loop_
_entity_poly.entity_id
_entity_poly.type
_entity_poly.pdbx_seq_one_letter_code
_entity_poly.pdbx_strand_id
1 'polypeptide(L)'
;GRTTLLRHLTYSERRHDRAAVFIDGGAAADLRSFVDLVAFRLAAAGIGTRGANGPIEAPGGPPGVELIEGLAPVEATGERVLLLLDGIPAATDAHTFFGRLRDSVWQLPYTWVVGAGRDERGAFLTPPADAFFEVVVDLPPFDPRQQLELLRARLEGEDIDPAGLVTGQDLSPRVTLEVARAAILLDRPATEVLDALGGRAAAAGALGGGARMLFDELESLGPVSASDDRLLTRLGWTRERAVQVFKQLEDAGLVTSYPQKGAAGRPRKVYKLVGLQPDDIASGR
;
A
#
# COMPACT_ATOMS: atom_id res chain seq x y z
N GLY A 1 3.16 4.80 -8.50
CA GLY A 1 2.66 6.15 -8.12
C GLY A 1 1.18 6.20 -7.78
N ARG A 2 0.52 5.08 -7.50
CA ARG A 2 -0.94 5.01 -7.26
C ARG A 2 -1.41 5.92 -6.13
N THR A 3 -0.90 5.71 -4.91
CA THR A 3 -1.23 6.53 -3.74
C THR A 3 -0.95 8.01 -3.97
N THR A 4 0.18 8.34 -4.60
CA THR A 4 0.53 9.73 -4.95
C THR A 4 -0.50 10.34 -5.89
N LEU A 5 -0.95 9.61 -6.90
CA LEU A 5 -1.98 10.07 -7.84
C LEU A 5 -3.32 10.30 -7.12
N LEU A 6 -3.78 9.36 -6.28
CA LEU A 6 -5.01 9.52 -5.51
C LEU A 6 -4.95 10.74 -4.57
N ARG A 7 -3.82 10.94 -3.89
CA ARG A 7 -3.62 12.11 -3.03
C ARG A 7 -3.59 13.40 -3.83
N HIS A 8 -2.95 13.40 -5.00
CA HIS A 8 -2.92 14.56 -5.89
C HIS A 8 -4.32 14.91 -6.41
N LEU A 9 -5.12 13.91 -6.81
CA LEU A 9 -6.51 14.12 -7.21
C LEU A 9 -7.33 14.73 -6.06
N THR A 10 -7.17 14.21 -4.84
CA THR A 10 -7.83 14.77 -3.65
C THR A 10 -7.47 16.24 -3.45
N TYR A 11 -6.18 16.58 -3.60
CA TYR A 11 -5.71 17.96 -3.50
C TYR A 11 -6.26 18.85 -4.63
N SER A 12 -6.28 18.34 -5.86
CA SER A 12 -6.78 19.05 -7.04
C SER A 12 -8.28 19.36 -6.92
N GLU A 13 -9.11 18.40 -6.53
CA GLU A 13 -10.55 18.60 -6.38
C GLU A 13 -10.87 19.63 -5.29
N ARG A 14 -10.15 19.57 -4.15
CA ARG A 14 -10.28 20.57 -3.08
C ARG A 14 -9.94 21.99 -3.54
N ARG A 15 -8.99 22.14 -4.47
CA ARG A 15 -8.64 23.44 -5.06
C ARG A 15 -9.76 24.00 -5.95
N HIS A 16 -10.62 23.13 -6.48
CA HIS A 16 -11.79 23.48 -7.28
C HIS A 16 -13.09 23.47 -6.47
N ASP A 17 -12.99 23.49 -5.13
CA ASP A 17 -14.13 23.48 -4.19
C ASP A 17 -15.07 22.27 -4.35
N ARG A 18 -14.52 21.13 -4.81
CA ARG A 18 -15.27 19.88 -4.95
C ARG A 18 -14.96 18.93 -3.80
N ALA A 19 -16.00 18.24 -3.33
CA ALA A 19 -15.88 17.30 -2.23
C ALA A 19 -15.09 16.05 -2.64
N ALA A 20 -13.90 15.88 -2.08
CA ALA A 20 -13.05 14.71 -2.29
C ALA A 20 -12.48 14.17 -0.97
N VAL A 21 -12.65 12.86 -0.76
CA VAL A 21 -12.27 12.16 0.48
C VAL A 21 -11.32 11.02 0.15
N PHE A 22 -10.10 11.11 0.65
CA PHE A 22 -9.10 10.04 0.58
C PHE A 22 -9.25 9.07 1.76
N ILE A 23 -9.21 7.78 1.46
CA ILE A 23 -9.37 6.70 2.43
C ILE A 23 -8.28 5.66 2.17
N ASP A 24 -7.48 5.37 3.21
CA ASP A 24 -6.53 4.26 3.20
C ASP A 24 -7.24 2.99 3.66
N GLY A 25 -7.67 2.15 2.72
CA GLY A 25 -8.45 0.96 3.02
C GLY A 25 -7.66 -0.11 3.77
N GLY A 26 -6.33 -0.13 3.59
CA GLY A 26 -5.44 -1.06 4.30
C GLY A 26 -5.33 -0.79 5.81
N ALA A 27 -5.82 0.36 6.28
CA ALA A 27 -5.87 0.67 7.71
C ALA A 27 -6.97 -0.09 8.46
N ALA A 28 -8.00 -0.59 7.76
CA ALA A 28 -9.08 -1.36 8.37
C ALA A 28 -8.70 -2.85 8.49
N ALA A 29 -9.18 -3.51 9.55
CA ALA A 29 -8.90 -4.91 9.80
C ALA A 29 -9.84 -5.86 9.02
N ASP A 30 -11.05 -5.41 8.74
CA ASP A 30 -12.13 -6.16 8.09
C ASP A 30 -13.11 -5.21 7.39
N LEU A 31 -14.08 -5.79 6.68
CA LEU A 31 -15.09 -5.04 5.94
C LEU A 31 -15.92 -4.07 6.81
N ARG A 32 -16.26 -4.45 8.04
CA ARG A 32 -17.06 -3.59 8.93
C ARG A 32 -16.24 -2.38 9.36
N SER A 33 -15.02 -2.61 9.81
CA SER A 33 -14.05 -1.56 10.16
C SER A 33 -13.75 -0.66 8.97
N PHE A 34 -13.77 -1.20 7.74
CA PHE A 34 -13.63 -0.43 6.52
C PHE A 34 -14.81 0.49 6.28
N VAL A 35 -16.05 0.01 6.40
CA VAL A 35 -17.26 0.85 6.30
C VAL A 35 -17.26 1.94 7.38
N ASP A 36 -16.93 1.59 8.62
CA ASP A 36 -16.82 2.56 9.72
C ASP A 36 -15.74 3.63 9.42
N LEU A 37 -14.61 3.23 8.82
CA LEU A 37 -13.57 4.14 8.37
C LEU A 37 -14.07 5.08 7.25
N VAL A 38 -14.84 4.58 6.29
CA VAL A 38 -15.45 5.41 5.24
C VAL A 38 -16.40 6.44 5.86
N ALA A 39 -17.30 6.00 6.75
CA ALA A 39 -18.23 6.87 7.46
C ALA A 39 -17.49 7.95 8.26
N PHE A 40 -16.45 7.55 9.01
CA PHE A 40 -15.61 8.46 9.77
C PHE A 40 -14.94 9.52 8.88
N ARG A 41 -14.43 9.12 7.71
CA ARG A 41 -13.75 10.03 6.76
C ARG A 41 -14.72 10.99 6.08
N LEU A 42 -15.92 10.53 5.73
CA LEU A 42 -17.01 11.37 5.23
C LEU A 42 -17.41 12.42 6.27
N ALA A 43 -17.64 12.01 7.52
CA ALA A 43 -17.98 12.92 8.61
C ALA A 43 -16.87 13.95 8.87
N ALA A 44 -15.61 13.53 8.84
CA ALA A 44 -14.45 14.43 8.97
C ALA A 44 -14.33 15.43 7.81
N ALA A 45 -14.92 15.13 6.65
CA ALA A 45 -15.02 16.03 5.51
C ALA A 45 -16.28 16.92 5.54
N GLY A 46 -17.06 16.88 6.63
CA GLY A 46 -18.32 17.64 6.76
C GLY A 46 -19.51 16.99 6.05
N ILE A 47 -19.36 15.77 5.53
CA ILE A 47 -20.43 15.03 4.87
C ILE A 47 -21.11 14.18 5.95
N GLY A 48 -22.24 14.66 6.46
CA GLY A 48 -23.05 13.91 7.41
C GLY A 48 -23.56 12.63 6.78
N THR A 49 -23.30 11.48 7.42
CA THR A 49 -23.87 10.18 7.04
C THR A 49 -24.95 9.78 8.03
N ARG A 50 -25.89 8.93 7.60
CA ARG A 50 -26.96 8.41 8.48
C ARG A 50 -26.43 7.63 9.69
N GLY A 51 -25.17 7.19 9.61
CA GLY A 51 -24.44 6.54 10.70
C GLY A 51 -24.71 5.04 10.73
N ALA A 52 -23.66 4.26 10.98
CA ALA A 52 -23.72 2.79 11.08
C ALA A 52 -24.32 2.27 12.42
N ASN A 53 -24.83 3.17 13.27
CA ASN A 53 -25.32 2.88 14.63
C ASN A 53 -26.85 2.96 14.80
N GLY A 54 -27.62 3.03 13.71
CA GLY A 54 -29.09 2.86 13.79
C GLY A 54 -29.46 1.43 14.18
N PRO A 55 -30.64 1.18 14.80
CA PRO A 55 -31.11 -0.17 15.05
C PRO A 55 -31.23 -0.92 13.73
N ILE A 56 -30.38 -1.94 13.59
CA ILE A 56 -30.32 -2.90 12.50
C ILE A 56 -31.53 -3.83 12.63
N GLU A 57 -32.67 -3.43 12.06
CA GLU A 57 -33.78 -4.34 11.78
C GLU A 57 -34.46 -3.94 10.46
N ALA A 58 -33.85 -4.30 9.33
CA ALA A 58 -34.60 -4.50 8.10
C ALA A 58 -34.89 -6.01 7.94
N PRO A 59 -36.14 -6.48 8.11
CA PRO A 59 -36.46 -7.89 7.92
C PRO A 59 -36.34 -8.25 6.43
N GLY A 60 -35.33 -9.06 6.08
CA GLY A 60 -35.22 -9.76 4.79
C GLY A 60 -34.13 -9.29 3.82
N GLY A 61 -33.25 -8.35 4.21
CA GLY A 61 -32.12 -7.92 3.38
C GLY A 61 -30.93 -8.89 3.39
N PRO A 62 -30.08 -8.89 2.33
CA PRO A 62 -28.80 -9.58 2.38
C PRO A 62 -27.93 -9.07 3.56
N PRO A 63 -27.20 -9.95 4.27
CA PRO A 63 -26.31 -9.51 5.35
C PRO A 63 -25.31 -8.47 4.83
N GLY A 64 -25.23 -7.32 5.52
CA GLY A 64 -24.28 -6.25 5.21
C GLY A 64 -24.83 -5.07 4.41
N VAL A 65 -26.06 -5.13 3.89
CA VAL A 65 -26.70 -3.98 3.21
C VAL A 65 -26.88 -2.80 4.17
N GLU A 66 -27.29 -3.07 5.41
CA GLU A 66 -27.49 -2.04 6.45
C GLU A 66 -26.19 -1.26 6.77
N LEU A 67 -25.02 -1.92 6.64
CA LEU A 67 -23.73 -1.25 6.78
C LEU A 67 -23.53 -0.21 5.67
N ILE A 68 -23.93 -0.53 4.44
CA ILE A 68 -23.82 0.37 3.28
C ILE A 68 -24.86 1.51 3.37
N GLU A 69 -26.08 1.21 3.81
CA GLU A 69 -27.12 2.23 4.00
C GLU A 69 -26.70 3.31 5.02
N GLY A 70 -25.91 2.93 6.03
CA GLY A 70 -25.31 3.87 6.98
C GLY A 70 -24.35 4.88 6.34
N LEU A 71 -23.84 4.62 5.13
CA LEU A 71 -23.00 5.54 4.36
C LEU A 71 -23.80 6.54 3.54
N ALA A 72 -25.12 6.37 3.40
CA ALA A 72 -25.93 7.34 2.68
C ALA A 72 -25.87 8.71 3.38
N PRO A 73 -25.76 9.82 2.63
CA PRO A 73 -25.70 11.14 3.25
C PRO A 73 -27.04 11.48 3.90
N VAL A 74 -26.98 12.31 4.95
CA VAL A 74 -28.18 12.81 5.65
C VAL A 74 -28.96 13.76 4.75
N GLU A 75 -28.26 14.59 3.97
CA GLU A 75 -28.85 15.53 3.01
C GLU A 75 -28.28 15.31 1.61
N ALA A 76 -29.14 15.37 0.59
CA ALA A 76 -28.70 15.28 -0.79
C ALA A 76 -28.09 16.62 -1.21
N THR A 77 -26.76 16.67 -1.31
CA THR A 77 -25.99 17.86 -1.70
C THR A 77 -26.12 18.21 -3.18
N GLY A 78 -26.73 17.36 -4.02
CA GLY A 78 -26.82 17.50 -5.48
C GLY A 78 -25.48 17.28 -6.21
N GLU A 79 -24.36 17.59 -5.56
CA GLU A 79 -23.01 17.33 -6.05
C GLU A 79 -22.51 15.93 -5.61
N ARG A 80 -21.92 15.19 -6.55
CA ARG A 80 -21.31 13.89 -6.27
C ARG A 80 -19.98 14.08 -5.54
N VAL A 81 -19.81 13.38 -4.42
CA VAL A 81 -18.55 13.34 -3.68
C VAL A 81 -17.61 12.32 -4.29
N LEU A 82 -16.35 12.68 -4.50
CA LEU A 82 -15.31 11.77 -4.95
C LEU A 82 -14.71 10.99 -3.75
N LEU A 83 -14.89 9.66 -3.74
CA LEU A 83 -14.29 8.76 -2.77
C LEU A 83 -13.06 8.07 -3.37
N LEU A 84 -11.87 8.46 -2.91
CA LEU A 84 -10.59 7.91 -3.37
C LEU A 84 -10.10 6.86 -2.37
N LEU A 85 -10.26 5.60 -2.70
CA LEU A 85 -9.86 4.45 -1.89
C LEU A 85 -8.47 3.96 -2.31
N ASP A 86 -7.55 3.85 -1.37
CA ASP A 86 -6.25 3.23 -1.57
C ASP A 86 -6.24 1.84 -0.91
N GLY A 87 -6.47 0.80 -1.71
CA GLY A 87 -6.62 -0.57 -1.26
C GLY A 87 -7.92 -0.86 -0.49
N ILE A 88 -8.01 -2.09 0.01
CA ILE A 88 -9.09 -2.62 0.87
C ILE A 88 -8.44 -3.60 1.87
N PRO A 89 -9.06 -3.94 3.03
CA PRO A 89 -8.41 -4.82 4.02
C PRO A 89 -7.99 -6.19 3.48
N ALA A 90 -8.86 -6.83 2.71
CA ALA A 90 -8.60 -8.12 2.11
C ALA A 90 -9.24 -8.27 0.72
N ALA A 91 -8.63 -9.08 -0.14
CA ALA A 91 -9.17 -9.40 -1.47
C ALA A 91 -10.62 -9.94 -1.42
N THR A 92 -10.97 -10.72 -0.41
CA THR A 92 -12.34 -11.23 -0.20
C THR A 92 -13.35 -10.12 0.09
N ASP A 93 -12.89 -9.03 0.70
CA ASP A 93 -13.73 -7.88 1.02
C ASP A 93 -14.05 -7.06 -0.24
N ALA A 94 -13.15 -7.02 -1.23
CA ALA A 94 -13.43 -6.41 -2.54
C ALA A 94 -14.60 -7.11 -3.23
N HIS A 95 -14.57 -8.44 -3.30
CA HIS A 95 -15.66 -9.24 -3.86
C HIS A 95 -16.98 -9.06 -3.14
N THR A 96 -16.93 -8.90 -1.81
CA THR A 96 -18.14 -8.70 -1.03
C THR A 96 -18.69 -7.29 -1.23
N PHE A 97 -17.87 -6.25 -1.11
CA PHE A 97 -18.29 -4.86 -1.17
C PHE A 97 -18.69 -4.43 -2.59
N PHE A 98 -17.82 -4.66 -3.58
CA PHE A 98 -18.05 -4.23 -4.96
C PHE A 98 -18.81 -5.26 -5.79
N GLY A 99 -18.90 -6.52 -5.34
CA GLY A 99 -19.62 -7.57 -6.05
C GLY A 99 -20.97 -7.92 -5.42
N ARG A 100 -20.97 -8.46 -4.21
CA ARG A 100 -22.22 -8.91 -3.54
C ARG A 100 -23.10 -7.74 -3.10
N LEU A 101 -22.50 -6.66 -2.62
CA LEU A 101 -23.20 -5.45 -2.18
C LEU A 101 -23.22 -4.37 -3.27
N ARG A 102 -22.87 -4.73 -4.51
CA ARG A 102 -22.72 -3.82 -5.65
C ARG A 102 -23.85 -2.83 -5.77
N ASP A 103 -25.08 -3.33 -5.81
CA ASP A 103 -26.26 -2.50 -6.07
C ASP A 103 -26.50 -1.49 -4.94
N SER A 104 -26.27 -1.88 -3.67
CA SER A 104 -26.34 -0.96 -2.53
C SER A 104 -25.24 0.11 -2.58
N VAL A 105 -24.01 -0.27 -2.93
CA VAL A 105 -22.89 0.67 -3.07
C VAL A 105 -23.10 1.63 -4.25
N TRP A 106 -23.68 1.14 -5.34
CA TRP A 106 -23.97 1.91 -6.55
C TRP A 106 -25.07 2.96 -6.35
N GLN A 107 -26.02 2.70 -5.45
CA GLN A 107 -27.08 3.64 -5.12
C GLN A 107 -26.59 4.84 -4.30
N LEU A 108 -25.39 4.77 -3.71
CA LEU A 108 -24.82 5.88 -2.97
C LEU A 108 -24.42 7.02 -3.93
N PRO A 109 -24.58 8.30 -3.54
CA PRO A 109 -24.29 9.46 -4.39
C PRO A 109 -22.79 9.79 -4.46
N TYR A 110 -21.95 8.76 -4.57
CA TYR A 110 -20.50 8.87 -4.56
C TYR A 110 -19.90 8.40 -5.88
N THR A 111 -18.84 9.07 -6.31
CA THR A 111 -17.98 8.58 -7.38
C THR A 111 -16.79 7.87 -6.76
N TRP A 112 -16.69 6.56 -7.01
CA TRP A 112 -15.66 5.71 -6.42
C TRP A 112 -14.43 5.65 -7.34
N VAL A 113 -13.26 5.97 -6.79
CA VAL A 113 -11.96 5.78 -7.43
C VAL A 113 -11.15 4.85 -6.55
N VAL A 114 -10.87 3.64 -7.04
CA VAL A 114 -10.20 2.59 -6.25
C VAL A 114 -8.82 2.33 -6.81
N GLY A 115 -7.81 2.51 -5.97
CA GLY A 115 -6.46 2.08 -6.24
C GLY A 115 -6.22 0.67 -5.72
N ALA A 116 -5.91 -0.26 -6.60
CA ALA A 116 -5.52 -1.64 -6.26
C ALA A 116 -4.09 -1.94 -6.73
N GLY A 117 -3.42 -2.88 -6.07
CA GLY A 117 -2.12 -3.41 -6.50
C GLY A 117 -2.31 -4.34 -7.69
N ARG A 118 -1.22 -4.68 -8.39
CA ARG A 118 -1.29 -5.62 -9.52
C ARG A 118 -1.79 -7.00 -9.06
N ASP A 119 -1.35 -7.44 -7.89
CA ASP A 119 -1.72 -8.76 -7.33
C ASP A 119 -3.17 -8.77 -6.80
N GLU A 120 -3.72 -7.60 -6.48
CA GLU A 120 -5.10 -7.44 -6.03
C GLU A 120 -6.09 -7.29 -7.20
N ARG A 121 -5.59 -7.12 -8.43
CA ARG A 121 -6.43 -6.88 -9.63
C ARG A 121 -7.53 -7.93 -9.77
N GLY A 122 -7.20 -9.20 -9.53
CA GLY A 122 -8.16 -10.30 -9.61
C GLY A 122 -9.36 -10.13 -8.68
N ALA A 123 -9.15 -9.55 -7.49
CA ALA A 123 -10.22 -9.33 -6.50
C ALA A 123 -11.24 -8.27 -6.93
N PHE A 124 -10.83 -7.31 -7.76
CA PHE A 124 -11.68 -6.22 -8.23
C PHE A 124 -12.30 -6.48 -9.61
N LEU A 125 -11.63 -7.26 -10.46
CA LEU A 125 -12.01 -7.46 -11.86
C LEU A 125 -12.50 -8.88 -12.19
N THR A 126 -12.75 -9.70 -11.17
CA THR A 126 -13.41 -11.01 -11.34
C THR A 126 -14.89 -10.88 -10.96
N PRO A 127 -15.82 -11.52 -11.71
CA PRO A 127 -17.22 -11.52 -11.35
C PRO A 127 -17.48 -11.95 -9.90
N PRO A 128 -18.41 -11.31 -9.18
CA PRO A 128 -19.35 -10.27 -9.65
C PRO A 128 -18.85 -8.81 -9.51
N ALA A 129 -17.60 -8.58 -9.07
CA ALA A 129 -17.09 -7.24 -8.77
C ALA A 129 -16.69 -6.44 -10.02
N ASP A 130 -16.35 -7.13 -11.10
CA ASP A 130 -15.95 -6.55 -12.39
C ASP A 130 -16.96 -5.54 -12.94
N ALA A 131 -18.26 -5.84 -12.81
CA ALA A 131 -19.35 -4.99 -13.28
C ALA A 131 -19.49 -3.67 -12.52
N PHE A 132 -18.81 -3.48 -11.38
CA PHE A 132 -18.81 -2.22 -10.65
C PHE A 132 -17.89 -1.17 -11.29
N PHE A 133 -16.84 -1.60 -12.00
CA PHE A 133 -15.81 -0.70 -12.50
C PHE A 133 -16.01 -0.41 -13.99
N GLU A 134 -16.61 0.75 -14.29
CA GLU A 134 -16.82 1.19 -15.68
C GLU A 134 -15.50 1.53 -16.39
N VAL A 135 -14.51 2.02 -15.64
CA VAL A 135 -13.22 2.48 -16.17
C VAL A 135 -12.09 1.86 -15.34
N VAL A 136 -11.15 1.20 -16.03
CA VAL A 136 -9.94 0.65 -15.45
C VAL A 136 -8.74 1.36 -16.05
N VAL A 137 -7.92 2.00 -15.21
CA VAL A 137 -6.69 2.68 -15.62
C VAL A 137 -5.49 1.92 -15.12
N ASP A 138 -4.68 1.39 -16.05
CA ASP A 138 -3.44 0.72 -15.74
C ASP A 138 -2.30 1.74 -15.62
N LEU A 139 -1.61 1.73 -14.47
CA LEU A 139 -0.42 2.55 -14.23
C LEU A 139 0.83 1.69 -14.47
N PRO A 140 1.49 1.80 -15.63
CA PRO A 140 2.72 1.06 -15.88
C PRO A 140 3.87 1.57 -14.97
N PRO A 141 4.95 0.79 -14.84
CA PRO A 141 6.22 1.31 -14.35
C PRO A 141 6.67 2.52 -15.18
N PHE A 142 7.58 3.34 -14.63
CA PHE A 142 8.09 4.50 -15.35
C PHE A 142 9.14 4.06 -16.36
N ASP A 143 8.95 4.49 -17.61
CA ASP A 143 9.99 4.38 -18.63
C ASP A 143 11.18 5.32 -18.32
N PRO A 144 12.33 5.16 -18.99
CA PRO A 144 13.51 5.97 -18.73
C PRO A 144 13.29 7.49 -18.87
N ARG A 145 12.38 7.94 -19.75
CA ARG A 145 12.07 9.37 -19.93
C ARG A 145 11.26 9.89 -18.75
N GLN A 146 10.26 9.14 -18.30
CA GLN A 146 9.45 9.46 -17.13
C GLN A 146 10.28 9.45 -15.84
N GLN A 147 11.27 8.56 -15.73
CA GLN A 147 12.24 8.58 -14.64
C GLN A 147 13.08 9.86 -14.65
N LEU A 148 13.59 10.24 -15.82
CA LEU A 148 14.37 11.48 -15.97
C LEU A 148 13.54 12.71 -15.58
N GLU A 149 12.27 12.78 -15.99
CA GLU A 149 11.36 13.86 -15.61
C GLU A 149 11.11 13.90 -14.10
N LEU A 150 10.86 12.75 -13.47
CA LEU A 150 10.69 12.64 -12.03
C LEU A 150 11.95 13.10 -11.28
N LEU A 151 13.13 12.68 -11.73
CA LEU A 151 14.41 13.04 -11.13
C LEU A 151 14.71 14.52 -11.29
N ARG A 152 14.47 15.10 -12.48
CA ARG A 152 14.61 16.54 -12.73
C ARG A 152 13.73 17.36 -11.79
N ALA A 153 12.45 16.98 -11.67
CA ALA A 153 11.53 17.67 -10.77
C ALA A 153 11.97 17.56 -9.29
N ARG A 154 12.63 16.46 -8.91
CA ARG A 154 13.03 16.23 -7.51
C ARG A 154 14.37 16.85 -7.11
N LEU A 155 15.28 16.97 -8.07
CA LEU A 155 16.65 17.50 -7.93
C LEU A 155 16.76 18.94 -8.45
N GLU A 156 15.65 19.61 -8.69
CA GLU A 156 15.65 21.01 -9.13
C GLU A 156 16.45 21.88 -8.14
N GLY A 157 17.49 22.55 -8.65
CA GLY A 157 18.39 23.40 -7.85
C GLY A 157 19.61 22.68 -7.26
N GLU A 158 19.75 21.37 -7.44
CA GLU A 158 20.93 20.60 -7.05
C GLU A 158 21.95 20.53 -8.20
N ASP A 159 23.25 20.53 -7.88
CA ASP A 159 24.34 20.36 -8.86
C ASP A 159 24.59 18.87 -9.15
N ILE A 160 23.56 18.18 -9.62
CA ILE A 160 23.56 16.73 -9.89
C ILE A 160 22.92 16.49 -11.25
N ASP A 161 23.57 15.76 -12.14
CA ASP A 161 23.00 15.39 -13.44
C ASP A 161 21.99 14.24 -13.28
N PRO A 162 20.67 14.49 -13.45
CA PRO A 162 19.66 13.45 -13.33
C PRO A 162 19.75 12.40 -14.44
N ALA A 163 20.37 12.71 -15.60
CA ALA A 163 20.52 11.74 -16.68
C ALA A 163 21.45 10.59 -16.29
N GLY A 164 22.49 10.86 -15.50
CA GLY A 164 23.40 9.85 -14.97
C GLY A 164 22.77 8.91 -13.92
N LEU A 165 21.58 9.23 -13.44
CA LEU A 165 20.85 8.44 -12.44
C LEU A 165 19.76 7.53 -13.04
N VAL A 166 19.52 7.64 -14.34
CA VAL A 166 18.56 6.78 -15.05
C VAL A 166 19.20 5.43 -15.35
N THR A 167 18.51 4.33 -14.99
CA THR A 167 19.07 2.98 -15.08
C THR A 167 18.69 2.24 -16.36
N GLY A 168 17.78 2.81 -17.17
CA GLY A 168 17.25 2.18 -18.38
C GLY A 168 16.29 1.02 -18.13
N GLN A 169 16.03 0.67 -16.87
CA GLN A 169 15.06 -0.36 -16.49
C GLN A 169 13.70 0.23 -16.14
N ASP A 170 12.63 -0.53 -16.32
CA ASP A 170 11.27 -0.15 -15.95
C ASP A 170 11.09 -0.23 -14.42
N LEU A 171 11.32 0.89 -13.74
CA LEU A 171 11.27 0.97 -12.28
C LEU A 171 10.00 1.67 -11.79
N SER A 172 9.59 1.32 -10.57
CA SER A 172 8.56 2.11 -9.89
C SER A 172 9.13 3.47 -9.47
N PRO A 173 8.32 4.55 -9.40
CA PRO A 173 8.78 5.87 -9.00
C PRO A 173 9.53 5.90 -7.66
N ARG A 174 9.07 5.08 -6.70
CA ARG A 174 9.70 4.95 -5.39
C ARG A 174 11.10 4.36 -5.51
N VAL A 175 11.25 3.26 -6.25
CA VAL A 175 12.54 2.59 -6.46
C VAL A 175 13.50 3.50 -7.22
N THR A 176 13.04 4.22 -8.25
CA THR A 176 13.86 5.22 -8.97
C THR A 176 14.45 6.25 -8.01
N LEU A 177 13.64 6.81 -7.09
CA LEU A 177 14.11 7.78 -6.11
C LEU A 177 15.04 7.17 -5.05
N GLU A 178 14.78 5.94 -4.62
CA GLU A 178 15.64 5.22 -3.68
C GLU A 178 17.02 4.93 -4.28
N VAL A 179 17.07 4.45 -5.54
CA VAL A 179 18.30 4.19 -6.28
C VAL A 179 19.08 5.48 -6.51
N ALA A 180 18.41 6.55 -6.98
CA ALA A 180 19.04 7.85 -7.17
C ALA A 180 19.64 8.41 -5.88
N ARG A 181 18.88 8.35 -4.77
CA ARG A 181 19.37 8.79 -3.46
C ARG A 181 20.59 8.00 -3.02
N ALA A 182 20.58 6.69 -3.19
CA ALA A 182 21.70 5.83 -2.84
C ALA A 182 22.93 6.06 -3.71
N ALA A 183 22.75 6.25 -5.02
CA ALA A 183 23.82 6.59 -5.95
C ALA A 183 24.55 7.88 -5.54
N ILE A 184 23.77 8.91 -5.18
CA ILE A 184 24.31 10.20 -4.69
C ILE A 184 25.04 10.01 -3.36
N LEU A 185 24.44 9.32 -2.39
CA LEU A 185 25.02 9.16 -1.05
C LEU A 185 26.28 8.29 -1.02
N LEU A 186 26.34 7.27 -1.88
CA LEU A 186 27.45 6.31 -1.93
C LEU A 186 28.53 6.71 -2.95
N ASP A 187 28.30 7.77 -3.72
CA ASP A 187 29.12 8.18 -4.86
C ASP A 187 29.37 7.01 -5.83
N ARG A 188 28.26 6.37 -6.28
CA ARG A 188 28.28 5.22 -7.18
C ARG A 188 27.29 5.36 -8.32
N PRO A 189 27.55 4.73 -9.49
CA PRO A 189 26.58 4.67 -10.57
C PRO A 189 25.25 4.04 -10.12
N ALA A 190 24.14 4.61 -10.59
CA ALA A 190 22.79 4.10 -10.28
C ALA A 190 22.58 2.65 -10.74
N THR A 191 23.26 2.22 -11.81
CA THR A 191 23.25 0.83 -12.29
C THR A 191 23.91 -0.12 -11.28
N GLU A 192 25.05 0.24 -10.68
CA GLU A 192 25.70 -0.59 -9.65
C GLU A 192 24.83 -0.73 -8.40
N VAL A 193 24.16 0.36 -8.01
CA VAL A 193 23.21 0.37 -6.90
C VAL A 193 22.03 -0.57 -7.20
N LEU A 194 21.51 -0.53 -8.42
CA LEU A 194 20.42 -1.40 -8.86
C LEU A 194 20.86 -2.86 -8.94
N ASP A 195 22.04 -3.14 -9.47
CA ASP A 195 22.62 -4.49 -9.51
C ASP A 195 22.82 -5.05 -8.09
N ALA A 196 23.24 -4.22 -7.14
CA ALA A 196 23.33 -4.60 -5.73
C ALA A 196 21.96 -4.87 -5.08
N LEU A 197 20.88 -4.24 -5.54
CA LEU A 197 19.51 -4.58 -5.11
C LEU A 197 19.06 -5.91 -5.73
N GLY A 198 19.25 -6.09 -7.04
CA GLY A 198 18.94 -7.34 -7.75
C GLY A 198 19.71 -8.54 -7.20
N GLY A 199 20.99 -8.35 -6.85
CA GLY A 199 21.84 -9.35 -6.23
C GLY A 199 21.31 -9.82 -4.87
N ARG A 200 20.72 -8.92 -4.06
CA ARG A 200 20.10 -9.29 -2.77
C ARG A 200 18.85 -10.15 -2.95
N ALA A 201 18.00 -9.77 -3.89
CA ALA A 201 16.84 -10.54 -4.29
C ALA A 201 17.23 -11.97 -4.75
N ALA A 202 18.28 -12.09 -5.55
CA ALA A 202 18.82 -13.37 -6.01
C ALA A 202 19.46 -14.17 -4.87
N ALA A 203 20.22 -13.52 -3.98
CA ALA A 203 20.82 -14.15 -2.80
C ALA A 203 19.75 -14.72 -1.85
N ALA A 204 18.66 -13.97 -1.60
CA ALA A 204 17.52 -14.49 -0.84
C ALA A 204 16.90 -15.73 -1.50
N GLY A 205 16.78 -15.74 -2.83
CA GLY A 205 16.34 -16.89 -3.61
C GLY A 205 17.26 -18.12 -3.46
N ALA A 206 18.58 -17.91 -3.43
CA ALA A 206 19.57 -18.97 -3.29
C ALA A 206 19.54 -19.64 -1.90
N LEU A 207 19.07 -18.93 -0.86
CA LEU A 207 18.85 -19.48 0.49
C LEU A 207 17.60 -20.38 0.58
N GLY A 208 16.74 -20.36 -0.45
CA GLY A 208 15.55 -21.20 -0.59
C GLY A 208 14.24 -20.40 -0.63
N GLY A 209 13.16 -21.07 -1.04
CA GLY A 209 11.85 -20.44 -1.25
C GLY A 209 11.28 -19.74 -0.01
N GLY A 210 11.57 -20.24 1.19
CA GLY A 210 11.18 -19.57 2.43
C GLY A 210 11.91 -18.23 2.61
N ALA A 211 13.23 -18.20 2.46
CA ALA A 211 14.01 -16.97 2.57
C ALA A 211 13.57 -15.92 1.55
N ARG A 212 13.25 -16.35 0.31
CA ARG A 212 12.68 -15.47 -0.70
C ARG A 212 11.34 -14.86 -0.29
N MET A 213 10.39 -15.69 0.16
CA MET A 213 9.08 -15.20 0.61
C MET A 213 9.19 -14.21 1.76
N LEU A 214 10.05 -14.49 2.74
CA LEU A 214 10.25 -13.59 3.87
C LEU A 214 10.91 -12.27 3.44
N PHE A 215 11.86 -12.33 2.50
CA PHE A 215 12.49 -11.14 1.92
C PHE A 215 11.46 -10.24 1.21
N ASP A 216 10.60 -10.83 0.38
CA ASP A 216 9.55 -10.09 -0.35
C ASP A 216 8.51 -9.47 0.62
N GLU A 217 8.14 -10.19 1.68
CA GLU A 217 7.26 -9.66 2.71
C GLU A 217 7.89 -8.50 3.51
N LEU A 218 9.20 -8.54 3.77
CA LEU A 218 9.92 -7.42 4.39
C LEU A 218 9.99 -6.19 3.48
N GLU A 219 10.10 -6.37 2.16
CA GLU A 219 10.05 -5.25 1.21
C GLU A 219 8.68 -4.54 1.24
N SER A 220 7.62 -5.32 1.44
CA SER A 220 6.23 -4.84 1.49
C SER A 220 5.87 -4.21 2.85
N LEU A 221 6.10 -4.93 3.96
CA LEU A 221 5.66 -4.54 5.30
C LEU A 221 6.65 -3.60 6.01
N GLY A 222 7.91 -3.57 5.58
CA GLY A 222 8.98 -2.87 6.29
C GLY A 222 9.48 -3.64 7.53
N PRO A 223 10.07 -2.94 8.52
CA PRO A 223 10.66 -3.60 9.68
C PRO A 223 9.63 -4.35 10.55
N VAL A 224 9.83 -5.64 10.78
CA VAL A 224 8.89 -6.50 11.53
C VAL A 224 9.60 -7.45 12.50
N SER A 225 8.87 -7.89 13.53
CA SER A 225 9.33 -8.92 14.47
C SER A 225 9.00 -10.31 13.95
N ALA A 226 9.79 -11.32 14.31
CA ALA A 226 9.46 -12.73 14.06
C ALA A 226 8.17 -13.20 14.79
N SER A 227 7.67 -12.39 15.72
CA SER A 227 6.41 -12.60 16.46
C SER A 227 5.28 -11.70 15.96
N ASP A 228 5.37 -11.11 14.77
CA ASP A 228 4.34 -10.22 14.24
C ASP A 228 3.18 -11.04 13.63
N ASP A 229 1.99 -10.92 14.19
CA ASP A 229 0.83 -11.72 13.78
C ASP A 229 0.43 -11.47 12.32
N ARG A 230 0.65 -10.25 11.79
CA ARG A 230 0.33 -9.93 10.39
C ARG A 230 1.29 -10.67 9.46
N LEU A 231 2.59 -10.64 9.78
CA LEU A 231 3.61 -11.38 9.04
C LEU A 231 3.33 -12.89 9.04
N LEU A 232 3.09 -13.46 10.22
CA LEU A 232 2.87 -14.90 10.40
C LEU A 232 1.61 -15.37 9.66
N THR A 233 0.54 -14.58 9.70
CA THR A 233 -0.70 -14.86 8.97
C THR A 233 -0.48 -14.83 7.47
N ARG A 234 0.24 -13.83 6.94
CA ARG A 234 0.51 -13.69 5.50
C ARG A 234 1.38 -14.82 4.96
N LEU A 235 2.40 -15.21 5.70
CA LEU A 235 3.30 -16.32 5.31
C LEU A 235 2.71 -17.70 5.59
N GLY A 236 1.65 -17.80 6.41
CA GLY A 236 1.12 -19.07 6.90
C GLY A 236 2.14 -19.85 7.74
N TRP A 237 3.00 -19.15 8.49
CA TRP A 237 4.11 -19.74 9.23
C TRP A 237 3.91 -19.70 10.74
N THR A 238 4.59 -20.60 11.44
CA THR A 238 4.77 -20.48 12.89
C THR A 238 5.90 -19.49 13.20
N ARG A 239 5.90 -18.98 14.44
CA ARG A 239 6.95 -18.10 14.93
C ARG A 239 8.34 -18.76 14.85
N GLU A 240 8.45 -20.03 15.17
CA GLU A 240 9.72 -20.77 15.16
C GLU A 240 10.31 -20.81 13.75
N ARG A 241 9.47 -21.07 12.74
CA ARG A 241 9.87 -21.05 11.34
C ARG A 241 10.31 -19.65 10.90
N ALA A 242 9.56 -18.61 11.29
CA ALA A 242 9.95 -17.23 11.01
C ALA A 242 11.31 -16.88 11.61
N VAL A 243 11.56 -17.23 12.89
CA VAL A 243 12.85 -17.02 13.56
C VAL A 243 13.99 -17.73 12.80
N GLN A 244 13.78 -18.97 12.37
CA GLN A 244 14.78 -19.72 11.62
C GLN A 244 15.14 -19.03 10.29
N VAL A 245 14.13 -18.60 9.53
CA VAL A 245 14.35 -17.97 8.22
C VAL A 245 14.91 -16.55 8.38
N PHE A 246 14.48 -15.79 9.39
CA PHE A 246 15.10 -14.51 9.75
C PHE A 246 16.59 -14.67 10.05
N LYS A 247 16.96 -15.72 10.80
CA LYS A 247 18.37 -16.02 11.08
C LYS A 247 19.13 -16.34 9.80
N GLN A 248 18.57 -17.12 8.88
CA GLN A 248 19.21 -17.38 7.58
C GLN A 248 19.46 -16.11 6.77
N LEU A 249 18.48 -15.18 6.75
CA LEU A 249 18.65 -13.89 6.09
C LEU A 249 19.68 -12.99 6.82
N GLU A 250 19.73 -13.05 8.15
CA GLU A 250 20.67 -12.28 8.98
C GLU A 250 22.10 -12.80 8.79
N ASP A 251 22.29 -14.12 8.83
CA ASP A 251 23.58 -14.79 8.59
C ASP A 251 24.09 -14.54 7.16
N ALA A 252 23.19 -14.34 6.19
CA ALA A 252 23.52 -13.97 4.82
C ALA A 252 23.70 -12.46 4.59
N GLY A 253 23.58 -11.63 5.65
CA GLY A 253 23.75 -10.18 5.57
C GLY A 253 22.65 -9.46 4.78
N LEU A 254 21.46 -10.07 4.64
CA LEU A 254 20.32 -9.49 3.91
C LEU A 254 19.40 -8.66 4.82
N VAL A 255 19.42 -8.94 6.12
CA VAL A 255 18.68 -8.19 7.15
C VAL A 255 19.59 -7.81 8.31
N THR A 256 19.30 -6.67 8.92
CA THR A 256 19.83 -6.30 10.24
C THR A 256 18.73 -6.45 11.28
N SER A 257 19.13 -6.52 12.55
CA SER A 257 18.18 -6.55 13.65
C SER A 257 18.49 -5.50 14.71
N TYR A 258 17.44 -4.98 15.33
CA TYR A 258 17.56 -4.06 16.45
C TYR A 258 16.45 -4.30 17.49
N PRO A 259 16.71 -4.00 18.77
CA PRO A 259 15.70 -4.11 19.80
C PRO A 259 14.70 -2.95 19.70
N GLN A 260 13.40 -3.25 19.68
CA GLN A 260 12.32 -2.27 19.80
C GLN A 260 11.54 -2.54 21.09
N LYS A 261 11.07 -1.48 21.78
CA LYS A 261 10.19 -1.64 22.95
C LYS A 261 8.90 -2.37 22.54
N GLY A 262 8.65 -3.52 23.16
CA GLY A 262 7.41 -4.28 22.98
C GLY A 262 6.28 -3.75 23.89
N ALA A 263 5.04 -4.13 23.57
CA ALA A 263 3.84 -3.72 24.30
C ALA A 263 3.85 -4.12 25.80
N ALA A 264 4.55 -5.21 26.15
CA ALA A 264 4.71 -5.69 27.52
C ALA A 264 6.03 -5.23 28.20
N GLY A 265 6.69 -4.20 27.67
CA GLY A 265 7.95 -3.67 28.22
C GLY A 265 9.20 -4.51 27.91
N ARG A 266 9.05 -5.80 27.54
CA ARG A 266 10.16 -6.63 27.08
C ARG A 266 10.58 -6.21 25.66
N PRO A 267 11.87 -5.94 25.40
CA PRO A 267 12.34 -5.60 24.07
C PRO A 267 12.11 -6.78 23.12
N ARG A 268 11.56 -6.50 21.94
CA ARG A 268 11.39 -7.46 20.84
C ARG A 268 12.46 -7.22 19.78
N LYS A 269 12.96 -8.30 19.18
CA LYS A 269 13.92 -8.24 18.06
C LYS A 269 13.14 -7.92 16.79
N VAL A 270 13.43 -6.77 16.18
CA VAL A 270 12.85 -6.33 14.92
C VAL A 270 13.90 -6.47 13.85
N TYR A 271 13.50 -7.04 12.71
CA TYR A 271 14.35 -7.24 11.55
C TYR A 271 13.97 -6.23 10.48
N LYS A 272 14.98 -5.67 9.81
CA LYS A 272 14.84 -4.72 8.70
C LYS A 272 15.78 -5.17 7.59
N LEU A 273 15.36 -5.07 6.34
CA LEU A 273 16.25 -5.26 5.20
C LEU A 273 17.44 -4.30 5.31
N VAL A 274 18.65 -4.81 5.06
CA VAL A 274 19.82 -3.95 4.92
C VAL A 274 19.53 -3.00 3.77
N GLY A 275 19.35 -1.72 4.09
CA GLY A 275 19.07 -0.68 3.10
C GLY A 275 20.32 -0.34 2.29
N LEU A 276 20.17 0.62 1.37
CA LEU A 276 21.29 1.30 0.72
C LEU A 276 21.76 2.54 1.51
N GLN A 277 21.32 2.68 2.77
CA GLN A 277 21.76 3.78 3.63
C GLN A 277 23.22 3.54 4.06
N PRO A 278 24.06 4.58 4.14
CA PRO A 278 25.45 4.45 4.60
C PRO A 278 25.56 3.75 5.97
N ASP A 279 24.64 4.04 6.89
CA ASP A 279 24.60 3.48 8.24
C ASP A 279 24.28 1.98 8.26
N ASP A 280 23.47 1.50 7.29
CA ASP A 280 23.14 0.08 7.15
C ASP A 280 24.34 -0.73 6.61
N ILE A 281 25.27 -0.09 5.88
CA ILE A 281 26.53 -0.69 5.37
C ILE A 281 27.64 -0.65 6.44
N ALA A 282 27.72 0.42 7.23
CA ALA A 282 28.71 0.58 8.29
C ALA A 282 28.47 -0.36 9.49
N SER A 283 27.22 -0.79 9.70
CA SER A 283 26.81 -1.68 10.81
C SER A 283 27.08 -3.17 10.54
N GLY A 284 27.41 -3.55 9.30
CA GLY A 284 27.75 -4.93 8.91
C GLY A 284 29.25 -5.22 8.98
N ARG A 285 29.85 -5.06 10.16
CA ARG A 285 31.17 -5.65 10.47
C ARG A 285 31.02 -7.03 11.08
#